data_AF-A0A932GE24-F1
#
_entry.id   AF-A0A932GE24-F1
#
_cell.length_a   1.000
_cell.length_b   1.000
_cell.length_c   1.000
_cell.angle_alpha   90.00
_cell.angle_beta   90.00
_cell.angle_gamma   90.00
#
_symmetry.space_group_name_H-M   'P 1'
#
loop_
_entity.id
_entity.type
_entity.pdbx_description
1 polymer ?
#
loop_
_entity_poly.entity_id
_entity_poly.type
_entity_poly.pdbx_seq_one_letter_code
_entity_poly.pdbx_strand_id
1 'polypeptide(L)'
;MFKKTLDEELKRARTIPLTRIEHAGSEIFLFRADLLEAGVKRSIGCCLLAHYLETGRANESTQALVVHGAGNTVSSVKLAVEKFGLKAEVIAVIYAETSARVIHDLKARDIDVVAAGPRSEGQRGRLSVAEELCSRESGYVLIEQHEEPLIVDIQNKTFGRRIAEGIRDPTHFIAGVGTGGTVFGIGAALRKANPKIKVIALEGVGSTLSLWQAYARVQDEPFEKQKIVIEKTLSAYADAGMIVSLETHPDADREEWFEISIDFPESTEGVLGIEGLGVGNPTELIKNHISMLNAVRIVTDTEAARGMEALEAYGIRAVESAGANFFAALRLAEELQSRGEKGRIITIVTASSSSLIQA
;
A
#
# COMPACT_ATOMS: atom_id res chain seq x y z
N MET A 1 -20.84 16.59 -2.85
CA MET A 1 -19.42 16.87 -2.58
C MET A 1 -18.48 15.85 -3.20
N PHE A 2 -18.67 14.54 -2.97
CA PHE A 2 -17.73 13.48 -3.38
C PHE A 2 -17.41 13.49 -4.87
N LYS A 3 -18.45 13.46 -5.73
CA LYS A 3 -18.27 13.43 -7.19
C LYS A 3 -17.42 14.59 -7.72
N LYS A 4 -17.65 15.80 -7.20
CA LYS A 4 -16.87 17.00 -7.56
C LYS A 4 -15.40 16.81 -7.19
N THR A 5 -15.12 16.36 -5.97
CA THR A 5 -13.75 16.09 -5.52
C THR A 5 -13.08 15.01 -6.38
N LEU A 6 -13.79 13.94 -6.72
CA LEU A 6 -13.28 12.86 -7.56
C LEU A 6 -12.90 13.38 -8.97
N ASP A 7 -13.75 14.21 -9.57
CA ASP A 7 -13.49 14.82 -10.88
C ASP A 7 -12.29 15.78 -10.84
N GLU A 8 -12.12 16.53 -9.75
CA GLU A 8 -10.95 17.39 -9.54
C GLU A 8 -9.66 16.57 -9.39
N GLU A 9 -9.68 15.48 -8.64
CA GLU A 9 -8.49 14.63 -8.46
C GLU A 9 -8.16 13.83 -9.72
N LEU A 10 -9.15 13.46 -10.55
CA LEU A 10 -8.88 12.93 -11.90
C LEU A 10 -8.23 13.97 -12.82
N LYS A 11 -8.72 15.23 -12.81
CA LYS A 11 -8.08 16.32 -13.57
C LYS A 11 -6.63 16.52 -13.12
N ARG A 12 -6.37 16.46 -11.82
CA ARG A 12 -5.02 16.56 -11.25
C ARG A 12 -4.15 15.36 -11.63
N ALA A 13 -4.68 14.14 -11.56
CA ALA A 13 -3.98 12.94 -12.04
C ALA A 13 -3.54 13.09 -13.51
N ARG A 14 -4.35 13.73 -14.36
CA ARG A 14 -4.03 14.00 -15.76
C ARG A 14 -2.83 14.90 -15.99
N THR A 15 -2.45 15.73 -15.02
CA THR A 15 -1.22 16.53 -15.12
C THR A 15 0.03 15.76 -14.72
N ILE A 16 -0.11 14.59 -14.09
CA ILE A 16 1.03 13.79 -13.62
C ILE A 16 1.71 13.07 -14.78
N PRO A 17 3.03 13.17 -14.93
CA PRO A 17 3.76 12.53 -16.01
C PRO A 17 3.87 11.01 -15.81
N LEU A 18 3.99 10.33 -16.95
CA LEU A 18 4.40 8.93 -17.04
C LEU A 18 5.83 8.91 -17.58
N THR A 19 6.81 8.85 -16.68
CA THR A 19 8.23 8.84 -17.07
C THR A 19 8.58 7.47 -17.63
N ARG A 20 9.01 7.41 -18.90
CA ARG A 20 9.44 6.17 -19.55
C ARG A 20 10.94 5.96 -19.35
N ILE A 21 11.30 4.74 -18.97
CA ILE A 21 12.68 4.26 -18.83
C ILE A 21 12.83 2.98 -19.65
N GLU A 22 13.92 2.84 -20.40
CA GLU A 22 14.29 1.59 -21.06
C GLU A 22 15.20 0.79 -20.13
N HIS A 23 14.87 -0.48 -19.88
CA HIS A 23 15.72 -1.38 -19.10
C HIS A 23 15.59 -2.81 -19.61
N ALA A 24 16.71 -3.51 -19.81
CA ALA A 24 16.73 -4.90 -20.27
C ALA A 24 15.85 -5.17 -21.53
N GLY A 25 15.72 -4.19 -22.42
CA GLY A 25 14.88 -4.27 -23.63
C GLY A 25 13.37 -4.15 -23.40
N SER A 26 12.94 -3.83 -22.17
CA SER A 26 11.56 -3.52 -21.80
C SER A 26 11.38 -2.02 -21.52
N GLU A 27 10.14 -1.55 -21.67
CA GLU A 27 9.73 -0.19 -21.28
C GLU A 27 9.16 -0.21 -19.86
N ILE A 28 9.71 0.60 -18.96
CA ILE A 28 9.18 0.84 -17.62
C ILE A 28 8.56 2.23 -17.57
N PHE A 29 7.29 2.32 -17.21
CA PHE A 29 6.54 3.56 -17.06
C PHE A 29 6.33 3.86 -15.58
N LEU A 30 6.91 4.96 -15.12
CA LEU A 30 6.77 5.47 -13.76
C LEU A 30 5.62 6.47 -13.68
N PHE A 31 4.57 6.14 -12.93
CA PHE A 31 3.58 7.15 -12.52
C PHE A 31 4.12 7.97 -11.36
N ARG A 32 4.38 9.26 -11.60
CA ARG A 32 5.05 10.19 -10.68
C ARG A 32 4.12 10.80 -9.63
N ALA A 33 3.50 9.95 -8.80
CA ALA A 33 2.61 10.41 -7.74
C ALA A 33 3.35 11.24 -6.68
N ASP A 34 4.67 11.13 -6.58
CA ASP A 34 5.54 11.98 -5.77
C ASP A 34 5.47 13.47 -6.08
N LEU A 35 5.03 13.84 -7.28
CA LEU A 35 4.80 15.24 -7.66
C LEU A 35 3.47 15.79 -7.13
N LEU A 36 2.66 14.94 -6.51
CA LEU A 36 1.47 15.35 -5.77
C LEU A 36 1.83 15.56 -4.31
N GLU A 37 1.36 16.67 -3.75
CA GLU A 37 1.27 16.79 -2.30
C GLU A 37 0.35 15.69 -1.74
N ALA A 38 0.81 15.05 -0.65
CA ALA A 38 0.29 13.80 -0.09
C ALA A 38 0.43 12.54 -0.98
N GLY A 39 1.20 12.63 -2.06
CA GLY A 39 1.65 11.50 -2.86
C GLY A 39 0.51 10.64 -3.42
N VAL A 40 0.76 9.33 -3.48
CA VAL A 40 -0.16 8.34 -4.03
C VAL A 40 -1.47 8.20 -3.24
N LYS A 41 -1.55 8.72 -2.01
CA LYS A 41 -2.78 8.66 -1.19
C LYS A 41 -3.63 9.92 -1.29
N ARG A 42 -3.18 10.97 -2.00
CA ARG A 42 -3.90 12.24 -2.16
C ARG A 42 -5.37 12.05 -2.55
N SER A 43 -5.64 11.30 -3.62
CA SER A 43 -7.01 11.07 -4.08
C SER A 43 -7.85 10.35 -3.01
N ILE A 44 -7.25 9.41 -2.27
CA ILE A 44 -7.94 8.64 -1.22
C ILE A 44 -8.39 9.57 -0.10
N GLY A 45 -7.48 10.31 0.55
CA GLY A 45 -7.87 11.13 1.70
C GLY A 45 -8.83 12.27 1.30
N CYS A 46 -8.59 12.93 0.17
CA CYS A 46 -9.49 13.97 -0.33
C CYS A 46 -10.89 13.44 -0.63
N CYS A 47 -11.00 12.34 -1.36
CA CYS A 47 -12.30 11.80 -1.75
C CYS A 47 -13.00 11.12 -0.56
N LEU A 48 -12.27 10.46 0.33
CA LEU A 48 -12.84 9.81 1.51
C LEU A 48 -13.44 10.84 2.47
N LEU A 49 -12.73 11.93 2.77
CA LEU A 49 -13.29 13.00 3.60
C LEU A 49 -14.50 13.66 2.92
N ALA A 50 -14.45 13.89 1.60
CA ALA A 50 -15.61 14.41 0.86
C ALA A 50 -16.82 13.45 0.91
N HIS A 51 -16.60 12.14 0.93
CA HIS A 51 -17.65 11.14 1.11
C HIS A 51 -18.23 11.19 2.54
N TYR A 52 -17.37 11.34 3.55
CA TYR A 52 -17.80 11.41 4.94
C TYR A 52 -18.65 12.65 5.22
N LEU A 53 -18.27 13.80 4.65
CA LEU A 53 -19.07 15.03 4.70
C LEU A 53 -20.40 14.89 3.96
N GLU A 54 -20.40 14.26 2.79
CA GLU A 54 -21.61 14.04 1.99
C GLU A 54 -22.61 13.08 2.65
N THR A 55 -22.11 12.10 3.39
CA THR A 55 -22.93 11.10 4.10
C THR A 55 -23.25 11.46 5.55
N GLY A 56 -22.73 12.60 6.04
CA GLY A 56 -22.94 13.05 7.41
C GLY A 56 -22.12 12.31 8.48
N ARG A 57 -21.19 11.43 8.09
CA ARG A 57 -20.25 10.76 9.02
C ARG A 57 -19.25 11.76 9.63
N ALA A 58 -18.96 12.84 8.91
CA ALA A 58 -18.26 14.02 9.40
C ALA A 58 -19.06 15.27 9.02
N ASN A 59 -18.88 16.37 9.74
CA ASN A 59 -19.54 17.64 9.46
C ASN A 59 -18.74 18.81 10.06
N GLU A 60 -19.26 20.04 9.99
CA GLU A 60 -18.58 21.25 10.49
C GLU A 60 -18.34 21.26 12.00
N SER A 61 -19.07 20.45 12.77
CA SER A 61 -18.88 20.26 14.21
C SER A 61 -17.90 19.15 14.57
N THR A 62 -17.40 18.40 13.58
CA THR A 62 -16.32 17.41 13.80
C THR A 62 -15.10 18.11 14.37
N GLN A 63 -14.67 17.68 15.55
CA GLN A 63 -13.55 18.25 16.30
C GLN A 63 -12.22 17.65 15.85
N ALA A 64 -12.18 16.33 15.61
CA ALA A 64 -10.97 15.66 15.14
C ALA A 64 -11.27 14.53 14.14
N LEU A 65 -10.37 14.36 13.18
CA LEU A 65 -10.31 13.23 12.26
C LEU A 65 -9.15 12.32 12.67
N VAL A 66 -9.49 11.11 13.11
CA VAL A 66 -8.51 10.12 13.57
C VAL A 66 -8.17 9.19 12.42
N VAL A 67 -6.88 9.00 12.15
CA VAL A 67 -6.37 8.11 11.10
C VAL A 67 -5.35 7.16 11.73
N HIS A 68 -5.57 5.85 11.63
CA HIS A 68 -4.53 4.89 12.03
C HIS A 68 -3.51 4.71 10.90
N GLY A 69 -2.28 5.16 11.15
CA GLY A 69 -1.32 5.47 10.09
C GLY A 69 -0.34 6.56 10.48
N ALA A 70 0.87 6.51 9.92
CA ALA A 70 1.82 7.62 9.92
C ALA A 70 2.16 8.12 8.50
N GLY A 71 1.56 7.50 7.47
CA GLY A 71 1.93 7.72 6.08
C GLY A 71 1.04 8.70 5.33
N ASN A 72 1.16 8.66 4.00
CA ASN A 72 0.52 9.57 3.04
C ASN A 72 -1.00 9.77 3.22
N THR A 73 -1.73 8.80 3.79
CA THR A 73 -3.17 8.96 4.04
C THR A 73 -3.43 10.05 5.08
N VAL A 74 -2.65 10.13 6.15
CA VAL A 74 -2.81 11.15 7.19
C VAL A 74 -2.56 12.54 6.60
N SER A 75 -1.46 12.70 5.87
CA SER A 75 -1.14 13.93 5.14
C SER A 75 -2.24 14.29 4.13
N SER A 76 -2.84 13.29 3.48
CA SER A 76 -3.93 13.52 2.54
C SER A 76 -5.23 13.95 3.22
N VAL A 77 -5.52 13.47 4.42
CA VAL A 77 -6.67 13.92 5.22
C VAL A 77 -6.44 15.35 5.71
N LYS A 78 -5.23 15.67 6.20
CA LYS A 78 -4.84 17.03 6.58
C LYS A 78 -5.04 18.03 5.44
N LEU A 79 -4.50 17.72 4.27
CA LEU A 79 -4.73 18.50 3.06
C LEU A 79 -6.22 18.67 2.74
N ALA A 80 -7.01 17.62 2.92
CA ALA A 80 -8.45 17.66 2.62
C ALA A 80 -9.20 18.57 3.62
N VAL A 81 -8.85 18.54 4.91
CA VAL A 81 -9.37 19.46 5.93
C VAL A 81 -9.14 20.91 5.53
N GLU A 82 -7.91 21.25 5.16
CA GLU A 82 -7.54 22.60 4.73
C GLU A 82 -8.28 23.02 3.46
N LYS A 83 -8.30 22.15 2.44
CA LYS A 83 -8.97 22.41 1.16
C LYS A 83 -10.48 22.60 1.32
N PHE A 84 -11.10 21.88 2.26
CA PHE A 84 -12.54 21.97 2.52
C PHE A 84 -12.90 23.04 3.56
N GLY A 85 -11.92 23.73 4.13
CA GLY A 85 -12.14 24.79 5.12
C GLY A 85 -12.69 24.27 6.45
N LEU A 86 -12.41 23.01 6.79
CA LEU A 86 -12.82 22.43 8.07
C LEU A 86 -11.87 22.89 9.19
N LYS A 87 -12.39 22.95 10.42
CA LYS A 87 -11.61 23.27 11.62
C LYS A 87 -11.16 22.03 12.40
N ALA A 88 -11.46 20.84 11.90
CA ALA A 88 -11.14 19.59 12.58
C ALA A 88 -9.62 19.40 12.68
N GLU A 89 -9.16 18.99 13.87
CA GLU A 89 -7.80 18.49 14.08
C GLU A 89 -7.60 17.17 13.32
N VAL A 90 -6.35 16.83 13.01
CA VAL A 90 -6.02 15.53 12.42
C VAL A 90 -5.09 14.80 13.37
N ILE A 91 -5.50 13.61 13.79
CA ILE A 91 -4.77 12.77 14.74
C ILE A 91 -4.28 11.51 14.03
N ALA A 92 -2.97 11.31 14.03
CA ALA A 92 -2.31 10.10 13.58
C ALA A 92 -2.17 9.12 14.75
N VAL A 93 -2.73 7.92 14.61
CA VAL A 93 -2.45 6.80 15.53
C VAL A 93 -1.31 5.97 14.95
N ILE A 94 -0.18 5.97 15.65
CA ILE A 94 1.10 5.40 15.20
C ILE A 94 1.55 4.27 16.13
N TYR A 95 2.55 3.48 15.72
CA TYR A 95 3.15 2.49 16.63
C TYR A 95 4.07 3.15 17.64
N ALA A 96 4.26 2.53 18.80
CA ALA A 96 5.19 3.01 19.83
C ALA A 96 6.64 3.18 19.31
N GLU A 97 7.06 2.35 18.36
CA GLU A 97 8.41 2.33 17.76
C GLU A 97 8.53 3.20 16.50
N THR A 98 7.52 4.02 16.19
CA THR A 98 7.60 4.95 15.05
C THR A 98 8.75 5.93 15.26
N SER A 99 9.54 6.17 14.21
CA SER A 99 10.75 6.98 14.32
C SER A 99 10.46 8.45 14.71
N ALA A 100 11.38 9.06 15.46
CA ALA A 100 11.27 10.47 15.85
C ALA A 100 11.16 11.41 14.64
N ARG A 101 11.80 11.07 13.51
CA ARG A 101 11.70 11.80 12.25
C ARG A 101 10.25 11.85 11.74
N VAL A 102 9.58 10.71 11.68
CA VAL A 102 8.19 10.63 11.20
C VAL A 102 7.25 11.40 12.13
N ILE A 103 7.44 11.29 13.45
CA ILE A 103 6.67 12.05 14.44
C ILE A 103 6.88 13.56 14.26
N HIS A 104 8.12 13.98 14.05
CA HIS A 104 8.45 15.39 13.79
C HIS A 104 7.79 15.89 12.50
N ASP A 105 7.85 15.11 11.42
CA ASP A 105 7.25 15.46 10.11
C ASP A 105 5.72 15.53 10.16
N LEU A 106 5.06 14.74 11.02
CA LEU A 106 3.62 14.85 11.27
C LEU A 106 3.30 16.13 12.04
N LYS A 107 3.99 16.38 13.16
CA LYS A 107 3.78 17.58 13.98
C LYS A 107 4.05 18.87 13.23
N ALA A 108 5.07 18.89 12.36
CA ALA A 108 5.38 20.04 11.50
C ALA A 108 4.27 20.37 10.48
N ARG A 109 3.31 19.46 10.28
CA ARG A 109 2.12 19.64 9.43
C ARG A 109 0.85 19.85 10.27
N ASP A 110 0.98 20.21 11.55
CA ASP A 110 -0.14 20.36 12.48
C ASP A 110 -1.04 19.10 12.50
N ILE A 111 -0.39 17.94 12.60
CA ILE A 111 -1.01 16.64 12.82
C ILE A 111 -0.58 16.16 14.21
N ASP A 112 -1.56 15.93 15.07
CA ASP A 112 -1.35 15.36 16.39
C ASP A 112 -1.05 13.88 16.30
N VAL A 113 -0.38 13.36 17.33
CA VAL A 113 0.15 12.00 17.32
C VAL A 113 -0.25 11.29 18.61
N VAL A 114 -0.88 10.14 18.47
CA VAL A 114 -1.16 9.20 19.57
C VAL A 114 -0.43 7.88 19.29
N ALA A 115 0.35 7.41 20.25
CA ALA A 115 1.02 6.12 20.16
C ALA A 115 0.07 4.99 20.58
N ALA A 116 0.03 3.94 19.78
CA ALA A 116 -0.58 2.65 20.10
C ALA A 116 0.48 1.67 20.64
N GLY A 117 0.13 0.39 20.71
CA GLY A 117 1.04 -0.71 21.04
C GLY A 117 2.17 -0.92 20.03
N PRO A 118 2.99 -1.97 20.24
CA PRO A 118 4.12 -2.27 19.40
C PRO A 118 3.72 -2.63 17.97
N ARG A 119 4.66 -2.53 17.03
CA ARG A 119 4.44 -2.86 15.61
C ARG A 119 3.96 -4.30 15.39
N SER A 120 4.31 -5.23 16.30
CA SER A 120 3.87 -6.63 16.29
C SER A 120 2.35 -6.79 16.42
N GLU A 121 1.62 -5.83 17.01
CA GLU A 121 0.15 -5.84 17.03
C GLU A 121 -0.48 -5.46 15.68
N GLY A 122 0.34 -5.01 14.73
CA GLY A 122 -0.05 -4.69 13.37
C GLY A 122 -1.13 -3.62 13.27
N GLN A 123 -1.84 -3.63 12.15
CA GLN A 123 -2.93 -2.67 11.91
C GLN A 123 -4.02 -2.73 12.98
N ARG A 124 -4.30 -3.92 13.53
CA ARG A 124 -5.38 -4.12 14.51
C ARG A 124 -5.10 -3.40 15.83
N GLY A 125 -3.85 -3.38 16.31
CA GLY A 125 -3.47 -2.63 17.50
C GLY A 125 -3.74 -1.12 17.35
N ARG A 126 -3.33 -0.53 16.23
CA ARG A 126 -3.59 0.90 15.95
C ARG A 126 -5.07 1.20 15.72
N LEU A 127 -5.80 0.31 15.06
CA LEU A 127 -7.25 0.47 14.86
C LEU A 127 -7.98 0.48 16.21
N SER A 128 -7.66 -0.45 17.11
CA SER A 128 -8.27 -0.53 18.45
C SER A 128 -8.11 0.80 19.21
N VAL A 129 -6.92 1.40 19.19
CA VAL A 129 -6.68 2.69 19.85
C VAL A 129 -7.44 3.83 19.15
N ALA A 130 -7.51 3.81 17.82
CA ALA A 130 -8.26 4.82 17.07
C ALA A 130 -9.78 4.76 17.34
N GLU A 131 -10.35 3.55 17.42
CA GLU A 131 -11.75 3.31 17.80
C GLU A 131 -12.02 3.74 19.24
N GLU A 132 -11.12 3.41 20.16
CA GLU A 132 -11.22 3.83 21.56
C GLU A 132 -11.25 5.35 21.70
N LEU A 133 -10.34 6.07 21.01
CA LEU A 133 -10.33 7.53 20.98
C LEU A 133 -11.66 8.10 20.48
N CYS A 134 -12.20 7.56 19.38
CA CYS A 134 -13.47 8.02 18.83
C CYS A 134 -14.67 7.65 19.72
N SER A 135 -14.59 6.58 20.51
CA SER A 135 -15.66 6.18 21.44
C SER A 135 -15.75 7.09 22.67
N ARG A 136 -14.62 7.68 23.08
CA ARG A 136 -14.52 8.55 24.26
C ARG A 136 -14.93 9.98 23.96
N GLU A 137 -14.66 10.45 22.75
CA GLU A 137 -14.88 11.84 22.34
C GLU A 137 -15.91 11.93 21.20
N SER A 138 -17.12 12.41 21.52
CA SER A 138 -18.24 12.45 20.56
C SER A 138 -17.99 13.31 19.30
N GLY A 139 -17.01 14.21 19.33
CA GLY A 139 -16.61 15.03 18.18
C GLY A 139 -15.56 14.37 17.27
N TYR A 140 -15.09 13.17 17.59
CA TYR A 140 -13.99 12.51 16.88
C TYR A 140 -14.55 11.52 15.86
N VAL A 141 -13.95 11.52 14.67
CA VAL A 141 -14.39 10.67 13.55
C VAL A 141 -13.20 9.87 13.02
N LEU A 142 -13.34 8.55 13.03
CA LEU A 142 -12.37 7.63 12.44
C LEU A 142 -12.47 7.65 10.91
N ILE A 143 -11.38 8.02 10.23
CA ILE A 143 -11.22 7.86 8.80
C ILE A 143 -10.63 6.47 8.52
N GLU A 144 -11.49 5.50 8.25
CA GLU A 144 -11.09 4.12 7.98
C GLU A 144 -10.62 3.95 6.53
N GLN A 145 -9.41 3.44 6.34
CA GLN A 145 -8.75 3.32 5.04
C GLN A 145 -8.42 1.88 4.62
N HIS A 146 -8.58 0.90 5.50
CA HIS A 146 -8.21 -0.50 5.26
C HIS A 146 -9.42 -1.38 4.96
N GLU A 147 -10.59 -1.02 5.49
CA GLU A 147 -11.86 -1.74 5.24
C GLU A 147 -12.81 -0.99 4.30
N GLU A 148 -12.53 0.26 3.95
CA GLU A 148 -13.40 1.08 3.10
C GLU A 148 -13.24 0.73 1.61
N PRO A 149 -14.21 0.05 0.96
CA PRO A 149 -14.09 -0.38 -0.43
C PRO A 149 -13.94 0.80 -1.41
N LEU A 150 -14.43 1.99 -1.02
CA LEU A 150 -14.38 3.19 -1.84
C LEU A 150 -12.95 3.58 -2.26
N ILE A 151 -11.93 3.23 -1.49
CA ILE A 151 -10.54 3.59 -1.82
C ILE A 151 -10.07 2.92 -3.12
N VAL A 152 -10.54 1.70 -3.42
CA VAL A 152 -10.24 0.97 -4.66
C VAL A 152 -10.89 1.72 -5.83
N ASP A 153 -12.14 2.12 -5.64
CA ASP A 153 -12.93 2.85 -6.61
C ASP A 153 -12.37 4.24 -6.93
N ILE A 154 -11.92 4.97 -5.90
CA ILE A 154 -11.25 6.26 -6.03
C ILE A 154 -10.00 6.10 -6.89
N GLN A 155 -9.15 5.12 -6.57
CA GLN A 155 -7.91 4.87 -7.32
C GLN A 155 -8.20 4.39 -8.74
N ASN A 156 -9.24 3.56 -8.95
CA ASN A 156 -9.69 3.14 -10.28
C ASN A 156 -10.08 4.34 -11.15
N LYS A 157 -10.89 5.25 -10.60
CA LYS A 157 -11.47 6.38 -11.32
C LYS A 157 -10.52 7.57 -11.47
N THR A 158 -9.45 7.62 -10.68
CA THR A 158 -8.40 8.67 -10.75
C THR A 158 -7.13 8.15 -11.41
N PHE A 159 -6.18 7.61 -10.64
CA PHE A 159 -4.86 7.20 -11.13
C PHE A 159 -4.94 6.03 -12.10
N GLY A 160 -5.77 5.03 -11.82
CA GLY A 160 -5.98 3.88 -12.70
C GLY A 160 -6.44 4.32 -14.09
N ARG A 161 -7.48 5.16 -14.14
CA ARG A 161 -7.97 5.76 -15.38
C ARG A 161 -6.88 6.57 -16.09
N ARG A 162 -6.16 7.43 -15.37
CA ARG A 162 -5.06 8.23 -15.93
C ARG A 162 -3.97 7.37 -16.56
N ILE A 163 -3.54 6.32 -15.87
CA ILE A 163 -2.47 5.44 -16.35
C ILE A 163 -2.95 4.66 -17.57
N ALA A 164 -4.18 4.12 -17.53
CA ALA A 164 -4.78 3.41 -18.65
C ALA A 164 -4.95 4.30 -19.90
N GLU A 165 -5.28 5.58 -19.73
CA GLU A 165 -5.37 6.57 -20.83
C GLU A 165 -3.99 6.90 -21.43
N GLY A 166 -2.91 6.76 -20.65
CA GLY A 166 -1.57 7.22 -21.05
C GLY A 166 -0.66 6.14 -21.64
N ILE A 167 -1.00 4.86 -21.52
CA ILE A 167 -0.14 3.74 -21.92
C ILE A 167 -0.95 2.80 -22.79
N ARG A 168 -0.56 2.68 -24.05
CA ARG A 168 -1.10 1.67 -24.96
C ARG A 168 -0.61 0.29 -24.54
N ASP A 169 -1.44 -0.75 -24.57
CA ASP A 169 -1.05 -2.16 -24.40
C ASP A 169 -0.04 -2.48 -23.27
N PRO A 170 -0.29 -2.05 -22.02
CA PRO A 170 0.58 -2.42 -20.90
C PRO A 170 0.52 -3.92 -20.63
N THR A 171 1.67 -4.54 -20.34
CA THR A 171 1.74 -6.00 -20.11
C THR A 171 1.82 -6.37 -18.64
N HIS A 172 2.45 -5.51 -17.82
CA HIS A 172 2.60 -5.73 -16.40
C HIS A 172 2.30 -4.45 -15.61
N PHE A 173 1.74 -4.61 -14.43
CA PHE A 173 1.63 -3.58 -13.41
C PHE A 173 2.18 -4.14 -12.12
N ILE A 174 3.17 -3.46 -11.54
CA ILE A 174 3.82 -3.85 -10.30
C ILE A 174 3.76 -2.70 -9.31
N ALA A 175 3.28 -2.97 -8.10
CA ALA A 175 3.26 -2.01 -7.02
C ALA A 175 3.05 -2.72 -5.67
N GLY A 176 3.61 -2.13 -4.62
CA GLY A 176 3.47 -2.66 -3.27
C GLY A 176 2.11 -2.41 -2.63
N VAL A 177 1.78 -3.27 -1.69
CA VAL A 177 0.48 -3.31 -1.01
C VAL A 177 0.64 -2.90 0.45
N GLY A 178 -0.09 -1.84 0.84
CA GLY A 178 -0.46 -1.56 2.23
C GLY A 178 -1.96 -1.75 2.38
N THR A 179 -2.75 -0.67 2.29
CA THR A 179 -4.23 -0.74 2.30
C THR A 179 -4.89 -1.45 1.11
N GLY A 180 -4.12 -1.89 0.10
CA GLY A 180 -4.66 -2.49 -1.13
C GLY A 180 -5.26 -1.51 -2.16
N GLY A 181 -5.80 -0.37 -1.73
CA GLY A 181 -6.55 0.56 -2.62
C GLY A 181 -5.83 0.95 -3.92
N THR A 182 -4.53 1.23 -3.84
CA THR A 182 -3.72 1.64 -5.00
C THR A 182 -3.54 0.50 -6.00
N VAL A 183 -3.06 -0.66 -5.55
CA VAL A 183 -2.80 -1.83 -6.42
C VAL A 183 -4.09 -2.34 -7.04
N PHE A 184 -5.15 -2.50 -6.25
CA PHE A 184 -6.41 -3.04 -6.76
C PHE A 184 -7.15 -2.03 -7.62
N GLY A 185 -7.16 -0.75 -7.27
CA GLY A 185 -7.83 0.29 -8.05
C GLY A 185 -7.19 0.48 -9.43
N ILE A 186 -5.87 0.61 -9.47
CA ILE A 186 -5.12 0.74 -10.72
C ILE A 186 -5.17 -0.57 -11.52
N GLY A 187 -4.96 -1.72 -10.86
CA GLY A 187 -5.07 -3.04 -11.48
C GLY A 187 -6.42 -3.27 -12.15
N ALA A 188 -7.53 -2.88 -11.50
CA ALA A 188 -8.87 -2.96 -12.07
C ALA A 188 -9.03 -2.06 -13.32
N ALA A 189 -8.43 -0.87 -13.33
CA ALA A 189 -8.51 0.03 -14.49
C ALA A 189 -7.69 -0.51 -15.66
N LEU A 190 -6.50 -1.03 -15.38
CA LEU A 190 -5.63 -1.60 -16.40
C LEU A 190 -6.17 -2.92 -16.97
N ARG A 191 -6.82 -3.76 -16.16
CA ARG A 191 -7.50 -4.98 -16.65
C ARG A 191 -8.68 -4.67 -17.58
N LYS A 192 -9.38 -3.55 -17.38
CA LYS A 192 -10.41 -3.08 -18.33
C LYS A 192 -9.80 -2.70 -19.68
N ALA A 193 -8.59 -2.13 -19.68
CA ALA A 193 -7.87 -1.76 -20.91
C ALA A 193 -7.19 -2.97 -21.58
N ASN A 194 -6.59 -3.87 -20.79
CA ASN A 194 -5.98 -5.11 -21.25
C ASN A 194 -6.30 -6.26 -20.26
N PRO A 195 -7.27 -7.14 -20.58
CA PRO A 195 -7.62 -8.26 -19.71
C PRO A 195 -6.48 -9.25 -19.43
N LYS A 196 -5.43 -9.26 -20.26
CA LYS A 196 -4.26 -10.14 -20.11
C LYS A 196 -3.16 -9.55 -19.24
N ILE A 197 -3.28 -8.29 -18.80
CA ILE A 197 -2.25 -7.63 -17.99
C ILE A 197 -1.96 -8.44 -16.72
N LYS A 198 -0.67 -8.56 -16.37
CA LYS A 198 -0.24 -9.18 -15.12
C LYS A 198 -0.16 -8.13 -14.02
N VAL A 199 -0.97 -8.29 -12.98
CA VAL A 199 -0.91 -7.44 -11.77
C VAL A 199 -0.06 -8.17 -10.74
N ILE A 200 1.07 -7.58 -10.36
CA ILE A 200 2.05 -8.12 -9.42
C ILE A 200 2.07 -7.21 -8.20
N ALA A 201 1.76 -7.77 -7.04
CA ALA A 201 1.87 -7.07 -5.77
C ALA A 201 3.28 -7.22 -5.20
N LEU A 202 3.74 -6.21 -4.47
CA LEU A 202 4.91 -6.33 -3.61
C LEU A 202 4.50 -6.32 -2.15
N GLU A 203 5.24 -7.08 -1.36
CA GLU A 203 5.16 -7.05 0.09
C GLU A 203 6.55 -6.90 0.70
N GLY A 204 6.64 -6.16 1.79
CA GLY A 204 7.89 -6.07 2.55
C GLY A 204 8.14 -7.34 3.36
N VAL A 205 9.39 -7.53 3.77
CA VAL A 205 9.76 -8.54 4.78
C VAL A 205 8.86 -8.38 6.02
N GLY A 206 8.29 -9.49 6.50
CA GLY A 206 7.33 -9.50 7.60
C GLY A 206 5.85 -9.35 7.23
N SER A 207 5.53 -9.13 5.96
CA SER A 207 4.16 -9.19 5.45
C SER A 207 3.75 -10.62 5.11
N THR A 208 2.47 -10.94 5.24
CA THR A 208 1.92 -12.30 4.97
C THR A 208 1.07 -12.39 3.70
N LEU A 209 1.03 -11.34 2.88
CA LEU A 209 0.16 -11.24 1.70
C LEU A 209 0.38 -12.38 0.69
N SER A 210 1.62 -12.83 0.47
CA SER A 210 1.87 -13.94 -0.46
C SER A 210 1.32 -15.26 0.07
N LEU A 211 1.39 -15.52 1.39
CA LEU A 211 0.74 -16.68 2.01
C LEU A 211 -0.78 -16.63 1.84
N TRP A 212 -1.40 -15.47 2.08
CA TRP A 212 -2.84 -15.30 1.88
C TRP A 212 -3.24 -15.46 0.41
N GLN A 213 -2.42 -14.99 -0.53
CA GLN A 213 -2.66 -15.23 -1.96
C GLN A 213 -2.56 -16.71 -2.29
N ALA A 214 -1.55 -17.40 -1.76
CA ALA A 214 -1.32 -18.82 -1.98
C ALA A 214 -2.50 -19.63 -1.44
N TYR A 215 -2.91 -19.37 -0.19
CA TYR A 215 -4.07 -19.99 0.43
C TYR A 215 -5.36 -19.73 -0.35
N ALA A 216 -5.66 -18.49 -0.73
CA ALA A 216 -6.87 -18.15 -1.49
C ALA A 216 -6.99 -18.90 -2.84
N ARG A 217 -5.89 -19.39 -3.42
CA ARG A 217 -5.90 -20.20 -4.65
C ARG A 217 -6.22 -21.67 -4.43
N VAL A 218 -6.06 -22.15 -3.20
CA VAL A 218 -6.20 -23.57 -2.84
C VAL A 218 -7.13 -23.80 -1.66
N GLN A 219 -7.84 -22.77 -1.16
CA GLN A 219 -8.73 -22.88 0.00
C GLN A 219 -9.81 -23.96 -0.15
N ASP A 220 -10.23 -24.24 -1.39
CA ASP A 220 -11.24 -25.23 -1.73
C ASP A 220 -10.63 -26.60 -2.14
N GLU A 221 -9.31 -26.74 -2.04
CA GLU A 221 -8.57 -27.96 -2.38
C GLU A 221 -8.33 -28.83 -1.14
N PRO A 222 -8.02 -30.14 -1.29
CA PRO A 222 -7.67 -31.00 -0.16
C PRO A 222 -6.49 -30.44 0.66
N PHE A 223 -6.51 -30.64 1.97
CA PHE A 223 -5.52 -30.14 2.93
C PHE A 223 -4.06 -30.39 2.49
N GLU A 224 -3.76 -31.58 1.98
CA GLU A 224 -2.41 -31.92 1.49
C GLU A 224 -1.94 -31.02 0.33
N LYS A 225 -2.86 -30.63 -0.57
CA LYS A 225 -2.54 -29.70 -1.66
C LYS A 225 -2.37 -28.28 -1.14
N GLN A 226 -3.15 -27.89 -0.13
CA GLN A 226 -2.96 -26.62 0.57
C GLN A 226 -1.56 -26.56 1.19
N LYS A 227 -1.19 -27.61 1.94
CA LYS A 227 0.12 -27.75 2.59
C LYS A 227 1.28 -27.55 1.62
N ILE A 228 1.30 -28.29 0.51
CA ILE A 228 2.36 -28.19 -0.50
C ILE A 228 2.51 -26.76 -1.04
N VAL A 229 1.40 -26.07 -1.27
CA VAL A 229 1.42 -24.69 -1.78
C VAL A 229 1.88 -23.70 -0.72
N ILE A 230 1.50 -23.89 0.54
CA ILE A 230 1.96 -23.07 1.67
C ILE A 230 3.45 -23.29 1.93
N GLU A 231 3.93 -24.53 2.03
CA GLU A 231 5.35 -24.87 2.20
C GLU A 231 6.22 -24.26 1.11
N LYS A 232 5.78 -24.36 -0.16
CA LYS A 232 6.47 -23.72 -1.28
C LYS A 232 6.51 -22.20 -1.11
N THR A 233 5.45 -21.59 -0.61
CA THR A 233 5.39 -20.14 -0.39
C THR A 233 6.33 -19.71 0.74
N LEU A 234 6.41 -20.49 1.83
CA LEU A 234 7.32 -20.25 2.95
C LEU A 234 8.80 -20.31 2.54
N SER A 235 9.17 -21.06 1.50
CA SER A 235 10.54 -21.03 0.98
C SER A 235 10.99 -19.63 0.54
N ALA A 236 10.09 -18.83 -0.03
CA ALA A 236 10.41 -17.44 -0.41
C ALA A 236 10.62 -16.53 0.80
N TYR A 237 10.00 -16.85 1.95
CA TYR A 237 10.23 -16.14 3.21
C TYR A 237 11.61 -16.46 3.77
N ALA A 238 12.00 -17.74 3.75
CA ALA A 238 13.33 -18.17 4.16
C ALA A 238 14.42 -17.55 3.28
N ASP A 239 14.23 -17.51 1.96
CA ASP A 239 15.14 -16.85 1.01
C ASP A 239 15.28 -15.34 1.28
N ALA A 240 14.24 -14.71 1.82
CA ALA A 240 14.25 -13.31 2.24
C ALA A 240 14.84 -13.09 3.64
N GLY A 241 15.37 -14.15 4.27
CA GLY A 241 16.06 -14.09 5.57
C GLY A 241 15.14 -14.21 6.79
N MET A 242 13.87 -14.60 6.62
CA MET A 242 12.95 -14.84 7.73
C MET A 242 13.08 -16.28 8.27
N ILE A 243 12.81 -16.44 9.56
CA ILE A 243 12.72 -17.75 10.20
C ILE A 243 11.27 -18.19 10.09
N VAL A 244 11.01 -19.34 9.47
CA VAL A 244 9.66 -19.83 9.24
C VAL A 244 9.44 -21.21 9.85
N SER A 245 8.28 -21.41 10.46
CA SER A 245 7.79 -22.74 10.88
C SER A 245 6.37 -22.97 10.37
N LEU A 246 6.05 -24.24 10.13
CA LEU A 246 4.73 -24.72 9.76
C LEU A 246 4.41 -25.93 10.63
N GLU A 247 3.41 -25.80 11.50
CA GLU A 247 2.87 -26.90 12.29
C GLU A 247 1.51 -27.30 11.72
N THR A 248 1.28 -28.61 11.58
CA THR A 248 0.02 -29.16 11.08
C THR A 248 -0.77 -29.76 12.23
N HIS A 249 -2.07 -29.44 12.29
CA HIS A 249 -2.97 -29.96 13.31
C HIS A 249 -4.08 -30.81 12.66
N PRO A 250 -3.77 -32.07 12.29
CA PRO A 250 -4.73 -32.95 11.62
C PRO A 250 -5.83 -33.49 12.55
N ASP A 251 -5.60 -33.50 13.86
CA ASP A 251 -6.53 -34.06 14.87
C ASP A 251 -7.40 -33.00 15.55
N ALA A 252 -7.63 -31.85 14.91
CA ALA A 252 -8.45 -30.79 15.50
C ALA A 252 -9.94 -31.16 15.45
N ASP A 253 -10.67 -30.89 16.54
CA ASP A 253 -12.08 -31.29 16.77
C ASP A 253 -13.09 -30.88 15.67
N ARG A 254 -12.70 -30.05 14.68
CA ARG A 254 -13.63 -29.47 13.70
C ARG A 254 -13.14 -29.38 12.25
N GLU A 255 -11.84 -29.26 11.96
CA GLU A 255 -11.24 -29.20 10.61
C GLU A 255 -9.70 -29.17 10.71
N GLU A 256 -8.96 -29.81 9.79
CA GLU A 256 -7.49 -29.78 9.75
C GLU A 256 -6.99 -28.35 9.50
N TRP A 257 -6.00 -27.87 10.27
CA TRP A 257 -5.47 -26.51 10.12
C TRP A 257 -3.94 -26.45 10.28
N PHE A 258 -3.36 -25.31 9.88
CA PHE A 258 -1.93 -25.03 9.97
C PHE A 258 -1.67 -23.86 10.90
N GLU A 259 -0.65 -23.97 11.75
CA GLU A 259 -0.04 -22.84 12.43
C GLU A 259 1.22 -22.43 11.67
N ILE A 260 1.33 -21.15 11.32
CA ILE A 260 2.49 -20.60 10.62
C ILE A 260 3.12 -19.55 11.53
N SER A 261 4.40 -19.72 11.85
CA SER A 261 5.20 -18.67 12.46
C SER A 261 6.16 -18.09 11.42
N ILE A 262 6.21 -16.76 11.38
CA ILE A 262 7.20 -16.00 10.61
C ILE A 262 7.87 -15.07 11.60
N ASP A 263 9.15 -15.32 11.84
CA ASP A 263 9.98 -14.58 12.78
C ASP A 263 11.23 -14.05 12.06
N PHE A 264 12.04 -13.30 12.78
CA PHE A 264 13.26 -12.71 12.27
C PHE A 264 14.45 -13.06 13.16
N PRO A 265 15.67 -13.06 12.63
CA PRO A 265 16.86 -13.15 13.46
C PRO A 265 16.86 -12.02 14.52
N GLU A 266 17.24 -12.31 15.77
CA GLU A 266 17.27 -11.33 16.88
C GLU A 266 18.00 -10.01 16.52
N SER A 267 19.01 -10.07 15.63
CA SER A 267 19.75 -8.89 15.15
C SER A 267 18.98 -7.94 14.23
N THR A 268 17.74 -8.29 13.85
CA THR A 268 16.89 -7.52 12.92
C THR A 268 15.62 -6.98 13.59
N GLU A 269 15.44 -7.21 14.89
CA GLU A 269 14.34 -6.68 15.69
C GLU A 269 14.30 -5.14 15.62
N GLY A 270 13.15 -4.59 15.20
CA GLY A 270 12.92 -3.15 15.10
C GLY A 270 13.48 -2.46 13.85
N VAL A 271 14.21 -3.17 12.97
CA VAL A 271 14.86 -2.59 11.77
C VAL A 271 14.10 -2.92 10.47
N LEU A 272 13.08 -3.76 10.52
CA LEU A 272 12.39 -4.26 9.33
C LEU A 272 11.12 -3.47 9.00
N GLY A 273 11.00 -3.09 7.72
CA GLY A 273 9.73 -2.68 7.14
C GLY A 273 9.82 -1.42 6.28
N ILE A 274 9.76 -1.62 4.96
CA ILE A 274 9.51 -0.59 3.97
C ILE A 274 8.21 0.16 4.33
N GLU A 275 8.33 1.43 4.71
CA GLU A 275 7.16 2.21 5.13
C GLU A 275 6.09 2.28 4.03
N GLY A 276 4.85 1.98 4.43
CA GLY A 276 3.69 1.98 3.53
C GLY A 276 3.46 0.66 2.78
N LEU A 277 4.35 -0.33 2.95
CA LEU A 277 4.15 -1.71 2.49
C LEU A 277 3.96 -2.65 3.68
N GLY A 278 3.12 -3.66 3.48
CA GLY A 278 2.95 -4.77 4.41
C GLY A 278 1.49 -5.00 4.81
N VAL A 279 1.16 -6.28 4.91
CA VAL A 279 -0.14 -6.79 5.31
C VAL A 279 0.11 -7.86 6.36
N GLY A 280 -0.35 -7.62 7.60
CA GLY A 280 -0.46 -8.67 8.61
C GLY A 280 -1.61 -9.59 8.24
N ASN A 281 -2.66 -9.63 9.05
CA ASN A 281 -3.92 -10.23 8.59
C ASN A 281 -4.55 -9.34 7.50
N PRO A 282 -4.92 -9.90 6.32
CA PRO A 282 -5.55 -9.14 5.26
C PRO A 282 -6.93 -8.68 5.70
N THR A 283 -7.23 -7.43 5.39
CA THR A 283 -8.56 -6.86 5.54
C THR A 283 -9.55 -7.51 4.60
N GLU A 284 -10.85 -7.34 4.85
CA GLU A 284 -11.88 -7.85 3.94
C GLU A 284 -11.74 -7.21 2.55
N LEU A 285 -11.31 -5.94 2.50
CA LEU A 285 -10.96 -5.28 1.25
C LEU A 285 -9.89 -6.06 0.46
N ILE A 286 -8.80 -6.48 1.12
CA ILE A 286 -7.72 -7.24 0.46
C ILE A 286 -8.24 -8.60 0.02
N LYS A 287 -8.94 -9.35 0.90
CA LYS A 287 -9.48 -10.68 0.60
C LYS A 287 -10.39 -10.64 -0.64
N ASN A 288 -11.28 -9.65 -0.73
CA ASN A 288 -12.20 -9.48 -1.85
C ASN A 288 -11.50 -9.20 -3.20
N HIS A 289 -10.25 -8.74 -3.19
CA HIS A 289 -9.51 -8.38 -4.41
C HIS A 289 -8.26 -9.22 -4.66
N ILE A 290 -7.89 -10.13 -3.74
CA ILE A 290 -6.61 -10.86 -3.80
C ILE A 290 -6.49 -11.74 -5.05
N SER A 291 -7.61 -12.24 -5.58
CA SER A 291 -7.69 -12.99 -6.84
C SER A 291 -7.31 -12.16 -8.08
N MET A 292 -7.27 -10.82 -7.96
CA MET A 292 -6.74 -9.94 -9.00
C MET A 292 -5.22 -10.07 -9.16
N LEU A 293 -4.51 -10.55 -8.14
CA LEU A 293 -3.07 -10.62 -8.17
C LEU A 293 -2.60 -11.86 -8.94
N ASN A 294 -1.78 -11.66 -9.95
CA ASN A 294 -1.12 -12.74 -10.68
C ASN A 294 0.06 -13.30 -9.89
N ALA A 295 0.74 -12.47 -9.09
CA ALA A 295 1.79 -12.87 -8.15
C ALA A 295 1.91 -11.84 -7.03
N VAL A 296 2.47 -12.26 -5.89
CA VAL A 296 3.00 -11.40 -4.83
C VAL A 296 4.50 -11.69 -4.74
N ARG A 297 5.33 -10.65 -4.60
CA ARG A 297 6.78 -10.78 -4.42
C ARG A 297 7.21 -10.10 -3.14
N ILE A 298 8.07 -10.77 -2.39
CA ILE A 298 8.75 -10.18 -1.23
C ILE A 298 9.85 -9.26 -1.74
N VAL A 299 9.99 -8.09 -1.10
CA VAL A 299 11.06 -7.14 -1.35
C VAL A 299 11.69 -6.73 -0.01
N THR A 300 13.01 -6.81 0.05
CA THR A 300 13.79 -6.48 1.25
C THR A 300 14.09 -4.98 1.35
N ASP A 301 14.44 -4.51 2.54
CA ASP A 301 14.84 -3.11 2.76
C ASP A 301 16.08 -2.73 1.92
N THR A 302 17.04 -3.65 1.79
CA THR A 302 18.23 -3.46 0.93
C THR A 302 17.86 -3.32 -0.54
N GLU A 303 16.91 -4.11 -1.04
CA GLU A 303 16.42 -4.00 -2.41
C GLU A 303 15.64 -2.71 -2.65
N ALA A 304 14.81 -2.29 -1.67
CA ALA A 304 14.14 -1.00 -1.70
C ALA A 304 15.15 0.14 -1.76
N ALA A 305 16.21 0.11 -0.94
CA ALA A 305 17.28 1.11 -0.95
C ALA A 305 18.00 1.18 -2.30
N ARG A 306 18.37 0.03 -2.88
CA ARG A 306 18.94 -0.03 -4.24
C ARG A 306 17.99 0.54 -5.30
N GLY A 307 16.68 0.35 -5.12
CA GLY A 307 15.67 0.96 -5.96
C GLY A 307 15.61 2.48 -5.81
N MET A 308 15.79 3.02 -4.61
CA MET A 308 15.89 4.47 -4.39
C MET A 308 17.12 5.05 -5.08
N GLU A 309 18.29 4.43 -4.89
CA GLU A 309 19.54 4.83 -5.58
C GLU A 309 19.37 4.80 -7.10
N ALA A 310 18.69 3.78 -7.64
CA ALA A 310 18.40 3.69 -9.05
C ALA A 310 17.46 4.81 -9.54
N LEU A 311 16.47 5.23 -8.74
CA LEU A 311 15.61 6.38 -9.06
C LEU A 311 16.39 7.71 -9.04
N GLU A 312 17.35 7.86 -8.14
CA GLU A 312 18.19 9.06 -8.05
C GLU A 312 19.03 9.28 -9.32
N ALA A 313 19.46 8.21 -9.98
CA ALA A 313 20.14 8.30 -11.29
C ALA A 313 19.27 8.96 -12.38
N TYR A 314 17.94 9.00 -12.19
CA TYR A 314 16.99 9.70 -13.06
C TYR A 314 16.52 11.04 -12.47
N GLY A 315 17.18 11.54 -11.42
CA GLY A 315 16.81 12.77 -10.72
C GLY A 315 15.53 12.66 -9.88
N ILE A 316 15.14 11.44 -9.50
CA ILE A 316 13.91 11.17 -8.74
C ILE A 316 14.28 10.82 -7.30
N ARG A 317 14.10 11.77 -6.39
CA ARG A 317 14.27 11.53 -4.94
C ARG A 317 12.96 10.98 -4.35
N ALA A 318 12.93 9.70 -4.05
CA ALA A 318 11.72 9.02 -3.62
C ALA A 318 11.89 8.33 -2.26
N VAL A 319 10.76 7.89 -1.69
CA VAL A 319 10.71 7.09 -0.46
C VAL A 319 10.96 5.60 -0.73
N GLU A 320 11.12 4.81 0.32
CA GLU A 320 11.47 3.39 0.32
C GLU A 320 10.45 2.56 -0.48
N SER A 321 9.14 2.82 -0.32
CA SER A 321 8.10 2.11 -1.09
C SER A 321 8.16 2.38 -2.60
N ALA A 322 8.65 3.56 -3.01
CA ALA A 322 8.90 3.86 -4.42
C ALA A 322 10.15 3.14 -4.93
N GLY A 323 11.20 3.06 -4.09
CA GLY A 323 12.39 2.27 -4.38
C GLY A 323 12.06 0.80 -4.57
N ALA A 324 11.29 0.20 -3.66
CA ALA A 324 10.81 -1.17 -3.75
C ALA A 324 10.04 -1.44 -5.06
N ASN A 325 9.11 -0.55 -5.39
CA ASN A 325 8.34 -0.57 -6.63
C ASN A 325 9.22 -0.53 -7.89
N PHE A 326 10.26 0.31 -7.89
CA PHE A 326 11.14 0.47 -9.04
C PHE A 326 12.13 -0.68 -9.17
N PHE A 327 12.75 -1.11 -8.06
CA PHE A 327 13.64 -2.26 -8.02
C PHE A 327 12.95 -3.50 -8.59
N ALA A 328 11.73 -3.80 -8.13
CA ALA A 328 11.00 -4.95 -8.62
C ALA A 328 10.63 -4.85 -10.11
N ALA A 329 10.37 -3.64 -10.63
CA ALA A 329 10.15 -3.41 -12.05
C ALA A 329 11.42 -3.67 -12.89
N LEU A 330 12.59 -3.25 -12.41
CA LEU A 330 13.89 -3.53 -13.05
C LEU A 330 14.16 -5.04 -13.09
N ARG A 331 13.97 -5.74 -11.96
CA ARG A 331 14.11 -7.20 -11.87
C ARG A 331 13.18 -7.94 -12.82
N LEU A 332 11.91 -7.52 -12.89
CA LEU A 332 10.94 -8.11 -13.81
C LEU A 332 11.35 -7.93 -15.28
N ALA A 333 11.89 -6.76 -15.65
CA ALA A 333 12.39 -6.53 -17.00
C ALA A 333 13.56 -7.46 -17.35
N GLU A 334 14.49 -7.70 -16.41
CA GLU A 334 15.61 -8.64 -16.58
C GLU A 334 15.14 -10.10 -16.70
N GLU A 335 14.13 -10.49 -15.92
CA GLU A 335 13.51 -11.82 -16.01
C GLU A 335 12.74 -12.04 -17.32
N LEU A 336 12.15 -10.98 -17.89
CA LEU A 336 11.55 -11.07 -19.22
C LEU A 336 12.63 -11.22 -20.28
N GLN A 337 13.71 -10.44 -20.19
CA GLN A 337 14.83 -10.50 -21.11
C GLN A 337 15.47 -11.90 -21.14
N SER A 338 15.68 -12.53 -19.97
CA SER A 338 16.27 -13.88 -19.89
C SER A 338 15.43 -14.97 -20.56
N ARG A 339 14.12 -14.71 -20.74
CA ARG A 339 13.18 -15.58 -21.48
C ARG A 339 13.01 -15.19 -22.95
N GLY A 340 13.74 -14.17 -23.43
CA GLY A 340 13.57 -13.60 -24.77
C GLY A 340 12.28 -12.78 -24.95
N GLU A 341 11.65 -12.38 -23.84
CA GLU A 341 10.43 -11.59 -23.80
C GLU A 341 10.72 -10.10 -23.55
N LYS A 342 9.72 -9.24 -23.80
CA LYS A 342 9.78 -7.81 -23.49
C LYS A 342 8.50 -7.35 -22.81
N GLY A 343 8.63 -6.42 -21.89
CA GLY A 343 7.54 -5.87 -21.11
C GLY A 343 7.25 -4.40 -21.40
N ARG A 344 6.00 -4.00 -21.19
CA ARG A 344 5.58 -2.62 -20.95
C ARG A 344 5.07 -2.60 -19.51
N ILE A 345 5.97 -2.29 -18.60
CA ILE A 345 5.82 -2.47 -17.16
C ILE A 345 5.42 -1.14 -16.56
N ILE A 346 4.36 -1.12 -15.76
CA ILE A 346 3.91 0.06 -15.03
C ILE A 346 4.32 -0.09 -13.57
N THR A 347 4.89 0.95 -12.98
CA THR A 347 5.11 1.06 -11.54
C THR A 347 4.88 2.48 -11.05
N ILE A 348 4.90 2.71 -9.74
CA ILE A 348 4.50 3.97 -9.11
C ILE A 348 5.62 4.51 -8.22
N VAL A 349 5.95 5.79 -8.42
CA VAL A 349 6.76 6.56 -7.47
C VAL A 349 5.80 7.17 -6.46
N THR A 350 5.72 6.57 -5.27
CA THR A 350 4.61 6.75 -4.32
C THR A 350 4.60 8.12 -3.64
N ALA A 351 5.77 8.62 -3.25
CA ALA A 351 5.98 9.92 -2.62
C ALA A 351 7.44 10.36 -2.79
N SER A 352 7.69 11.66 -2.66
CA SER A 352 9.04 12.22 -2.59
C SER A 352 9.60 12.02 -1.18
N SER A 353 10.88 11.68 -1.07
CA SER A 353 11.59 11.79 0.20
C SER A 353 11.79 13.28 0.51
N SER A 354 11.05 13.83 1.47
CA SER A 354 11.23 15.22 1.86
C SER A 354 12.41 15.37 2.80
N SER A 355 13.53 15.85 2.27
CA SER A 355 14.22 16.99 2.87
C SER A 355 13.92 18.20 1.98
N LEU A 356 13.01 19.07 2.45
CA LEU A 356 12.61 20.37 1.88
C LEU A 356 11.90 20.33 0.51
N ILE A 357 10.56 20.25 0.52
CA ILE A 357 9.73 20.98 -0.45
C ILE A 357 9.38 22.32 0.20
N GLN A 358 10.39 23.17 0.33
CA GLN A 358 10.25 24.62 0.50
C GLN A 358 11.41 25.23 -0.29
N ALA A 359 11.11 25.67 -1.50
CA ALA A 359 11.90 26.61 -2.28
C ALA A 359 10.94 27.63 -2.87
#